data_AF-A0A538D1J9-F1
#
_entry.id   AF-A0A538D1J9-F1
#
_cell.length_a   1.000
_cell.length_b   1.000
_cell.length_c   1.000
_cell.angle_alpha   90.00
_cell.angle_beta   90.00
_cell.angle_gamma   90.00
#
_symmetry.space_group_name_H-M   'P 1'
#
loop_
_entity.id
_entity.type
_entity.pdbx_description
1 polymer ?
#
loop_
_entity_poly.entity_id
_entity_poly.type
_entity_poly.pdbx_seq_one_letter_code
_entity_poly.pdbx_strand_id
1 'polypeptide(L)'
;SGKLSPEETRTHPQRSVITRALGTDPDVDVDTFSIETQTGDLFMLCSDGLTSMVEDDVILSTIEENRDNLQKTAKALIRAANKGGGEDNITVVFFEIGDDVGEPLEETAQYPALTADGDGELDEDTLDELDRVPALDTMVVPPGEAQEIVAPKRRALARLIPALLLILVALAVVGVVLWTLYRR
;
A
#
# COMPACT_ATOMS: atom_id res chain seq x y z
N SER A 1 12.41 9.30 -14.76
CA SER A 1 12.26 9.42 -16.22
C SER A 1 10.76 9.49 -16.50
N GLY A 2 10.19 10.69 -16.62
CA GLY A 2 8.77 10.90 -16.92
C GLY A 2 8.62 11.28 -18.38
N LYS A 3 8.65 10.29 -19.28
CA LYS A 3 8.66 10.49 -20.74
C LYS A 3 7.48 9.84 -21.48
N LEU A 4 6.51 9.29 -20.76
CA LEU A 4 5.32 8.70 -21.36
C LEU A 4 4.11 9.46 -20.86
N SER A 5 3.23 9.86 -21.78
CA SER A 5 1.89 10.32 -21.42
C SER A 5 1.11 9.18 -20.73
N PRO A 6 0.03 9.48 -19.99
CA PRO A 6 -0.83 8.44 -19.41
C PRO A 6 -1.31 7.41 -20.45
N GLU A 7 -1.65 7.89 -21.66
CA GLU A 7 -2.07 7.05 -22.79
C GLU A 7 -0.94 6.16 -23.32
N GLU A 8 0.27 6.70 -23.43
CA GLU A 8 1.46 5.94 -23.87
C GLU A 8 1.90 4.91 -22.83
N THR A 9 1.64 5.16 -21.54
CA THR A 9 1.98 4.24 -20.45
C THR A 9 1.10 2.98 -20.50
N ARG A 10 -0.17 3.11 -20.89
CA ARG A 10 -1.11 1.98 -20.97
C ARG A 10 -0.70 0.91 -21.98
N THR A 11 -0.02 1.27 -23.05
CA THR A 11 0.41 0.33 -24.10
C THR A 11 1.88 -0.07 -23.98
N HIS A 12 2.57 0.40 -22.95
CA HIS A 12 4.00 0.17 -22.81
C HIS A 12 4.29 -1.30 -22.46
N PRO A 13 5.25 -1.97 -23.14
CA PRO A 13 5.57 -3.39 -22.90
C PRO A 13 6.12 -3.68 -21.49
N GLN A 14 6.49 -2.65 -20.74
CA GLN A 14 6.96 -2.74 -19.35
C GLN A 14 6.02 -2.02 -18.36
N ARG A 15 4.73 -1.81 -18.71
CA ARG A 15 3.78 -1.07 -17.86
C ARG A 15 3.61 -1.67 -16.45
N SER A 16 3.78 -2.99 -16.33
CA SER A 16 3.64 -3.73 -15.06
C SER A 16 4.97 -4.00 -14.35
N VAL A 17 6.08 -3.37 -14.76
CA VAL A 17 7.37 -3.56 -14.08
C VAL A 17 7.38 -2.79 -12.77
N ILE A 18 7.28 -3.51 -11.66
CA ILE A 18 7.31 -2.97 -10.31
C ILE A 18 8.76 -2.72 -9.87
N THR A 19 9.05 -1.51 -9.38
CA THR A 19 10.39 -1.10 -8.92
C THR A 19 10.57 -1.22 -7.40
N ARG A 20 9.49 -1.49 -6.65
CA ARG A 20 9.49 -1.68 -5.19
C ARG A 20 8.52 -2.79 -4.82
N ALA A 21 8.98 -3.81 -4.10
CA ALA A 21 8.15 -4.90 -3.63
C ALA A 21 8.54 -5.31 -2.21
N LEU A 22 7.58 -5.82 -1.45
CA LEU A 22 7.86 -6.38 -0.13
C LEU A 22 8.58 -7.74 -0.29
N GLY A 23 9.62 -7.97 0.53
CA GLY A 23 10.31 -9.26 0.62
C GLY A 23 11.49 -9.46 -0.34
N THR A 24 11.76 -8.53 -1.26
CA THR A 24 12.98 -8.57 -2.10
C THR A 24 14.21 -8.02 -1.38
N ASP A 25 14.00 -7.04 -0.51
CA ASP A 25 15.03 -6.34 0.25
C ASP A 25 14.64 -6.29 1.74
N PRO A 26 15.62 -6.19 2.66
CA PRO A 26 15.34 -6.14 4.09
C PRO A 26 14.60 -4.86 4.51
N ASP A 27 14.72 -3.80 3.72
CA ASP A 27 14.08 -2.51 3.93
C ASP A 27 13.31 -2.12 2.65
N VAL A 28 12.11 -1.57 2.82
CA VAL A 28 11.28 -1.06 1.73
C VAL A 28 10.84 0.37 2.03
N ASP A 29 11.10 1.28 1.09
CA ASP A 29 10.62 2.65 1.19
C ASP A 29 9.13 2.70 0.80
N VAL A 30 8.28 2.96 1.79
CA VAL A 30 6.82 3.06 1.62
C VAL A 30 6.40 4.52 1.52
N ASP A 31 5.57 4.83 0.53
CA ASP A 31 4.97 6.16 0.40
C ASP A 31 3.81 6.29 1.39
N THR A 32 3.81 7.38 2.16
CA THR A 32 2.73 7.69 3.10
C THR A 32 2.10 9.02 2.74
N PHE A 33 0.77 9.05 2.74
CA PHE A 33 -0.01 10.25 2.48
C PHE A 33 -1.11 10.37 3.55
N SER A 34 -1.45 11.60 3.90
CA SER A 34 -2.55 11.91 4.80
C SER A 34 -3.53 12.79 4.05
N ILE A 35 -4.81 12.43 4.13
CA ILE A 35 -5.91 13.11 3.43
C ILE A 35 -6.90 13.52 4.52
N GLU A 36 -7.32 14.78 4.52
CA GLU A 36 -8.43 15.23 5.36
C GLU A 36 -9.73 14.64 4.82
N THR A 37 -10.52 14.02 5.67
CA THR A 37 -11.78 13.36 5.29
C THR A 37 -12.99 14.07 5.86
N GLN A 38 -14.10 13.99 5.14
CA GLN A 38 -15.42 14.44 5.56
C GLN A 38 -16.40 13.27 5.50
N THR A 39 -17.48 13.36 6.27
CA THR A 39 -18.55 12.37 6.13
C THR A 39 -19.08 12.33 4.70
N GLY A 40 -19.31 11.12 4.20
CA GLY A 40 -19.79 10.85 2.86
C GLY A 40 -18.68 10.77 1.82
N ASP A 41 -17.42 10.98 2.20
CA ASP A 41 -16.28 10.72 1.34
C ASP A 41 -16.18 9.23 1.04
N LEU A 42 -16.10 8.90 -0.25
CA LEU A 42 -15.99 7.54 -0.74
C LEU A 42 -14.57 7.29 -1.25
N PHE A 43 -13.95 6.23 -0.75
CA PHE A 43 -12.62 5.80 -1.14
C PHE A 43 -12.70 4.47 -1.89
N MET A 44 -11.87 4.34 -2.92
CA MET A 44 -11.68 3.11 -3.67
C MET A 44 -10.19 2.76 -3.69
N LEU A 45 -9.87 1.52 -3.31
CA LEU A 45 -8.58 0.91 -3.56
C LEU A 45 -8.76 -0.19 -4.59
N CYS A 46 -7.86 -0.28 -5.56
CA CYS A 46 -7.91 -1.32 -6.58
C CYS A 46 -6.51 -1.79 -6.99
N SER A 47 -6.44 -3.02 -7.50
CA SER A 47 -5.24 -3.50 -8.22
C SER A 47 -5.20 -2.92 -9.64
N ASP A 48 -4.02 -2.98 -10.25
CA ASP A 48 -3.79 -2.60 -11.64
C ASP A 48 -4.57 -3.46 -12.66
N GLY A 49 -5.00 -4.66 -12.25
CA GLY A 49 -5.92 -5.49 -13.03
C GLY A 49 -7.25 -4.79 -13.39
N LEU A 50 -7.74 -3.87 -12.55
CA LEU A 50 -8.91 -3.05 -12.87
C LEU A 50 -8.56 -1.96 -13.89
N THR A 51 -7.62 -1.08 -13.54
CA THR A 51 -7.31 0.14 -14.29
C THR A 51 -6.61 -0.12 -15.62
N SER A 52 -6.10 -1.34 -15.83
CA SER A 52 -5.57 -1.78 -17.12
C SER A 52 -6.64 -2.16 -18.14
N MET A 53 -7.86 -2.46 -17.67
CA MET A 53 -8.97 -2.96 -18.49
C MET A 53 -10.14 -1.98 -18.56
N VAL A 54 -10.27 -1.10 -17.57
CA VAL A 54 -11.38 -0.13 -17.44
C VAL A 54 -10.81 1.28 -17.33
N GLU A 55 -11.38 2.17 -18.13
CA GLU A 55 -11.04 3.58 -18.19
C GLU A 55 -11.58 4.36 -16.99
N ASP A 56 -10.84 5.38 -16.54
CA ASP A 56 -11.17 6.17 -15.34
C ASP A 56 -12.57 6.81 -15.41
N ASP A 57 -13.01 7.21 -16.60
CA ASP A 57 -14.34 7.80 -16.83
C ASP A 57 -15.46 6.77 -16.64
N VAL A 58 -15.25 5.53 -17.09
CA VAL A 58 -16.16 4.40 -16.88
C VAL A 58 -16.18 4.00 -15.41
N ILE A 59 -15.02 4.02 -14.74
CA ILE A 59 -14.96 3.77 -13.30
C ILE A 59 -15.80 4.80 -12.55
N LEU A 60 -15.59 6.09 -12.84
CA LEU A 60 -16.31 7.18 -12.19
C LEU A 60 -17.81 7.09 -12.44
N SER A 61 -18.25 6.90 -13.69
CA SER A 61 -19.68 6.80 -14.01
C SER A 61 -20.33 5.60 -13.32
N THR A 62 -19.65 4.46 -13.25
CA THR A 62 -20.15 3.27 -12.56
C THR A 62 -20.35 3.51 -11.06
N ILE A 63 -19.42 4.25 -10.43
CA ILE A 63 -19.52 4.65 -9.03
C ILE A 63 -20.70 5.61 -8.83
N GLU A 64 -20.84 6.62 -9.68
CA GLU A 64 -21.92 7.61 -9.58
C GLU A 64 -23.31 6.97 -9.76
N GLU A 65 -23.44 6.02 -10.69
CA GLU A 65 -24.70 5.32 -10.96
C GLU A 65 -25.15 4.37 -9.83
N ASN A 66 -24.23 3.92 -8.98
CA ASN A 66 -24.47 2.90 -7.97
C ASN A 66 -24.00 3.34 -6.57
N ARG A 67 -23.92 4.65 -6.33
CA ARG A 67 -23.35 5.24 -5.10
C ARG A 67 -24.05 4.75 -3.82
N ASP A 68 -25.32 4.39 -3.91
CA ASP A 68 -26.13 3.85 -2.82
C ASP A 68 -25.85 2.36 -2.51
N ASN A 69 -25.14 1.66 -3.38
CA ASN A 69 -24.80 0.24 -3.22
C ASN A 69 -23.38 -0.07 -3.71
N LEU A 70 -22.42 0.05 -2.78
CA LEU A 70 -21.00 -0.19 -3.06
C LEU A 70 -20.70 -1.64 -3.48
N GLN A 71 -21.46 -2.62 -2.98
CA GLN A 71 -21.29 -4.02 -3.39
C GLN A 71 -21.67 -4.22 -4.87
N LYS A 72 -22.77 -3.60 -5.30
CA LYS A 72 -23.19 -3.60 -6.71
C LYS A 72 -22.17 -2.86 -7.58
N THR A 73 -21.67 -1.72 -7.11
CA THR A 73 -20.60 -0.95 -7.77
C THR A 73 -19.36 -1.82 -8.01
N ALA A 74 -18.85 -2.48 -6.97
CA ALA A 74 -17.70 -3.37 -7.07
C ALA A 74 -17.91 -4.49 -8.09
N LYS A 75 -19.07 -5.16 -8.04
CA LYS A 75 -19.43 -6.21 -9.01
C LYS A 75 -19.53 -5.70 -10.44
N ALA A 76 -20.02 -4.48 -10.65
CA ALA A 76 -20.11 -3.88 -11.98
C ALA A 76 -18.72 -3.56 -12.55
N LEU A 77 -17.81 -3.03 -11.72
CA LEU A 77 -16.43 -2.76 -12.11
C LEU A 77 -15.65 -4.04 -12.43
N ILE A 78 -15.81 -5.10 -11.63
CA ILE A 78 -15.19 -6.41 -11.90
C ILE A 78 -15.68 -6.95 -13.26
N ARG A 79 -16.99 -6.90 -13.51
CA ARG A 79 -17.55 -7.31 -14.81
C ARG A 79 -17.03 -6.46 -15.97
N ALA A 80 -16.92 -5.16 -15.80
CA ALA A 80 -16.35 -4.28 -16.81
C ALA A 80 -14.90 -4.65 -17.13
N ALA A 81 -14.09 -4.95 -16.11
CA ALA A 81 -12.70 -5.37 -16.27
C ALA A 81 -12.57 -6.73 -16.97
N ASN A 82 -13.38 -7.71 -16.58
CA ASN A 82 -13.44 -9.02 -17.24
C ASN A 82 -13.81 -8.87 -18.72
N LYS A 83 -14.82 -8.03 -19.03
CA LYS A 83 -15.22 -7.74 -20.41
C LYS A 83 -14.14 -6.99 -21.20
N GLY A 84 -13.31 -6.19 -20.51
CA GLY A 84 -12.17 -5.49 -21.09
C GLY A 84 -10.98 -6.40 -21.45
N GLY A 85 -10.98 -7.65 -20.99
CA GLY A 85 -9.99 -8.67 -21.32
C GLY A 85 -9.67 -9.62 -20.16
N GLY A 86 -9.78 -9.14 -18.92
CA GLY A 86 -9.58 -9.97 -17.72
C GLY A 86 -8.20 -10.63 -17.64
N GLU A 87 -7.15 -9.98 -18.15
CA GLU A 87 -5.82 -10.59 -18.30
C GLU A 87 -5.02 -10.70 -16.97
N ASP A 88 -5.54 -10.15 -15.88
CA ASP A 88 -4.88 -10.09 -14.56
C ASP A 88 -5.90 -10.19 -13.41
N ASN A 89 -5.40 -10.42 -12.20
CA ASN A 89 -6.19 -10.49 -10.98
C ASN A 89 -6.79 -9.12 -10.63
N ILE A 90 -8.12 -9.07 -10.57
CA ILE A 90 -8.88 -7.87 -10.24
C ILE A 90 -9.24 -7.88 -8.76
N THR A 91 -8.79 -6.88 -8.02
CA THR A 91 -9.18 -6.63 -6.62
C THR A 91 -9.71 -5.21 -6.50
N VAL A 92 -10.85 -5.04 -5.84
CA VAL A 92 -11.47 -3.73 -5.57
C VAL A 92 -12.00 -3.70 -4.15
N VAL A 93 -11.70 -2.62 -3.42
CA VAL A 93 -12.18 -2.36 -2.06
C VAL A 93 -12.78 -0.96 -2.03
N PHE A 94 -14.00 -0.86 -1.48
CA PHE A 94 -14.67 0.41 -1.24
C PHE A 94 -14.89 0.61 0.26
N PHE A 95 -14.76 1.85 0.71
CA PHE A 95 -15.21 2.27 2.03
C PHE A 95 -15.67 3.72 2.00
N GLU A 96 -16.68 4.04 2.80
CA GLU A 96 -17.24 5.37 2.95
C GLU A 96 -17.00 5.87 4.37
N ILE A 97 -16.66 7.14 4.51
CA ILE A 97 -16.52 7.77 5.81
C ILE A 97 -17.92 8.08 6.35
N GLY A 98 -18.34 7.40 7.41
CA GLY A 98 -19.61 7.64 8.08
C GLY A 98 -19.55 8.81 9.08
N ASP A 99 -20.73 9.33 9.46
CA ASP A 99 -20.90 10.34 10.52
C ASP A 99 -20.63 9.79 11.93
N ASP A 100 -20.67 8.47 12.07
CA ASP A 100 -20.72 7.81 13.37
C ASP A 100 -19.31 7.38 13.79
N VAL A 101 -18.84 7.95 14.91
CA VAL A 101 -17.84 7.26 15.74
C VAL A 101 -18.59 6.13 16.44
N GLY A 102 -19.01 5.13 15.67
CA GLY A 102 -19.62 3.93 16.24
C GLY A 102 -18.67 3.34 17.29
N GLU A 103 -19.23 2.62 18.26
CA GLU A 103 -18.41 1.74 19.11
C GLU A 103 -17.44 0.97 18.20
N PRO A 104 -16.13 0.87 18.54
CA PRO A 104 -15.17 0.17 17.73
C PRO A 104 -15.76 -1.17 17.28
N LEU A 105 -15.84 -1.37 15.96
CA LEU A 105 -16.22 -2.67 15.43
C LEU A 105 -15.07 -3.63 15.78
N GLU A 106 -15.12 -4.22 16.99
CA GLU A 106 -14.18 -5.26 17.42
C GLU A 106 -14.33 -6.53 16.56
N GLU A 107 -15.39 -6.60 15.75
CA GLU A 107 -15.71 -7.70 14.87
C GLU A 107 -15.50 -7.27 13.42
N THR A 108 -14.38 -7.70 12.83
CA THR A 108 -14.26 -7.77 11.37
C THR A 108 -15.40 -8.65 10.89
N ALA A 109 -16.40 -8.05 10.24
CA ALA A 109 -17.44 -8.82 9.58
C ALA A 109 -16.76 -9.71 8.54
N GLN A 110 -16.62 -11.00 8.85
CA GLN A 110 -16.32 -12.00 7.84
C GLN A 110 -17.56 -12.11 6.99
N TYR A 111 -17.57 -11.38 5.86
CA TYR A 111 -18.46 -11.73 4.79
C TYR A 111 -18.15 -13.19 4.44
N PRO A 112 -19.15 -14.08 4.42
CA PRO A 112 -18.91 -15.43 3.97
C PRO A 112 -18.22 -15.32 2.62
N ALA A 113 -17.09 -16.03 2.47
CA ALA A 113 -16.56 -16.29 1.15
C ALA A 113 -17.75 -16.72 0.30
N LEU A 114 -17.94 -16.13 -0.88
CA LEU A 114 -19.04 -16.47 -1.77
C LEU A 114 -19.09 -18.00 -1.89
N THR A 115 -19.99 -18.65 -1.16
CA THR A 115 -20.12 -20.11 -1.15
C THR A 115 -21.04 -20.47 -2.30
N ALA A 116 -20.60 -21.42 -3.12
CA ALA A 116 -21.24 -21.86 -4.36
C ALA A 116 -22.68 -22.38 -4.23
N ASP A 117 -23.25 -22.50 -3.02
CA ASP A 117 -24.57 -23.13 -2.80
C ASP A 117 -25.70 -22.15 -2.43
N GLY A 118 -25.54 -20.85 -2.74
CA GLY A 118 -26.59 -19.85 -2.55
C GLY A 118 -27.51 -19.76 -3.77
N ASP A 119 -28.77 -20.12 -3.59
CA ASP A 119 -29.93 -20.04 -4.49
C ASP A 119 -30.32 -18.62 -4.96
N GLY A 120 -29.40 -17.67 -4.96
CA GLY A 120 -29.60 -16.31 -5.44
C GLY A 120 -28.84 -16.06 -6.73
N GLU A 121 -29.53 -16.22 -7.87
CA GLU A 121 -29.25 -15.63 -9.20
C GLU A 121 -27.82 -15.06 -9.33
N LEU A 122 -26.84 -15.96 -9.48
CA LEU A 122 -25.42 -15.63 -9.63
C LEU A 122 -25.16 -15.33 -11.12
N ASP A 123 -24.79 -14.07 -11.40
CA ASP A 123 -24.30 -13.65 -12.72
C ASP A 123 -23.03 -14.46 -13.09
N GLU A 124 -23.17 -15.28 -14.13
CA GLU A 124 -22.25 -16.26 -14.74
C GLU A 124 -20.86 -15.74 -15.20
N ASP A 125 -20.45 -14.52 -14.84
CA ASP A 125 -19.29 -13.82 -15.42
C ASP A 125 -18.08 -13.65 -14.47
N THR A 126 -18.09 -14.32 -13.32
CA THR A 126 -16.92 -14.40 -12.43
C THR A 126 -16.55 -15.87 -12.30
N LEU A 127 -15.47 -16.26 -12.99
CA LEU A 127 -14.98 -17.63 -13.17
C LEU A 127 -15.31 -18.61 -12.02
N ASP A 128 -16.05 -19.66 -12.38
CA ASP A 128 -16.25 -20.86 -11.59
C ASP A 128 -14.98 -21.76 -11.55
N GLU A 129 -14.75 -22.31 -10.38
CA GLU A 129 -14.24 -23.67 -10.10
C GLU A 129 -12.78 -24.12 -10.26
N LEU A 130 -11.80 -23.40 -10.81
CA LEU A 130 -10.42 -23.96 -10.89
C LEU A 130 -9.28 -22.98 -10.58
N ASP A 131 -9.19 -22.52 -9.34
CA ASP A 131 -7.89 -22.52 -8.65
C ASP A 131 -8.09 -22.34 -7.14
N ARG A 132 -7.76 -23.40 -6.41
CA ARG A 132 -7.62 -23.37 -4.96
C ARG A 132 -6.53 -22.35 -4.64
N VAL A 133 -6.90 -21.12 -4.27
CA VAL A 133 -5.96 -20.21 -3.62
C VAL A 133 -5.40 -20.99 -2.43
N PRO A 134 -4.10 -21.34 -2.40
CA PRO A 134 -3.55 -21.97 -1.23
C PRO A 134 -3.78 -21.00 -0.08
N ALA A 135 -4.34 -21.49 1.03
CA ALA A 135 -4.39 -20.72 2.26
C ALA A 135 -2.94 -20.36 2.61
N LEU A 136 -2.50 -19.17 2.20
CA LEU A 136 -1.29 -18.59 2.73
C LEU A 136 -1.55 -18.43 4.21
N ASP A 137 -0.64 -18.97 5.01
CA ASP A 137 -0.62 -18.87 6.46
C ASP A 137 -0.48 -17.38 6.80
N THR A 138 -1.61 -16.68 6.78
CA THR A 138 -1.69 -15.26 7.03
C THR A 138 -1.61 -15.14 8.53
N MET A 139 -0.47 -14.64 9.02
CA MET A 139 -0.32 -14.31 10.42
C MET A 139 -1.33 -13.21 10.77
N VAL A 140 -2.51 -13.61 11.25
CA VAL A 140 -3.49 -12.71 11.84
C VAL A 140 -2.90 -12.27 13.17
N VAL A 141 -2.34 -11.06 13.20
CA VAL A 141 -1.91 -10.43 14.44
C VAL A 141 -3.18 -10.01 15.20
N PRO A 142 -3.49 -10.59 16.37
CA PRO A 142 -4.65 -10.20 17.14
C PRO A 142 -4.53 -8.73 17.58
N PRO A 143 -5.65 -7.99 17.70
CA PRO A 143 -5.67 -6.54 17.98
C PRO A 143 -5.03 -6.12 19.32
N GLY A 144 -4.59 -7.07 20.16
CA GLY A 144 -3.84 -6.85 21.40
C GLY A 144 -2.31 -6.96 21.29
N GLU A 145 -1.75 -7.34 20.13
CA GLU A 145 -0.31 -7.46 19.90
C GLU A 145 0.26 -6.36 19.00
N ALA A 146 -0.34 -5.16 19.04
CA ALA A 146 0.34 -3.94 18.61
C ALA A 146 1.48 -3.63 19.58
N GLN A 147 2.55 -4.43 19.52
CA GLN A 147 3.81 -4.07 20.16
C GLN A 147 4.24 -2.72 19.59
N GLU A 148 4.48 -1.78 20.50
CA GLU A 148 5.02 -0.45 20.21
C GLU A 148 6.02 -0.54 19.06
N ILE A 149 5.73 0.17 17.97
CA ILE A 149 6.73 0.45 16.94
C ILE A 149 7.77 1.34 17.62
N VAL A 150 8.74 0.70 18.30
CA VAL A 150 9.87 1.37 18.92
C VAL A 150 10.60 2.10 17.81
N ALA A 151 10.44 3.43 17.77
CA ALA A 151 11.18 4.31 16.90
C ALA A 151 12.65 3.88 16.85
N PRO A 152 13.28 3.73 15.66
CA PRO A 152 14.63 3.22 15.58
C PRO A 152 15.55 4.12 16.39
N LYS A 153 16.15 3.55 17.43
CA LYS A 153 17.19 4.19 18.24
C LYS A 153 18.29 4.60 17.27
N ARG A 154 18.34 5.90 16.93
CA ARG A 154 19.45 6.57 16.25
C ARG A 154 20.72 6.42 17.08
N ARG A 155 21.32 5.23 17.10
CA ARG A 155 22.43 4.84 17.97
C ARG A 155 23.53 4.12 17.20
N ALA A 156 23.80 4.52 15.96
CA ALA A 156 25.04 4.14 15.27
C ALA A 156 26.05 5.31 15.24
N LEU A 157 25.61 6.54 14.94
CA LEU A 157 26.52 7.68 14.76
C LEU A 157 26.93 8.40 16.05
N ALA A 158 26.15 8.32 17.13
CA ALA A 158 26.45 9.03 18.39
C ALA A 158 27.66 8.46 19.16
N ARG A 159 28.12 7.23 18.84
CA ARG A 159 29.29 6.61 19.51
C ARG A 159 30.63 7.06 18.93
N LEU A 160 30.65 7.65 17.73
CA LEU A 160 31.90 8.11 17.09
C LEU A 160 32.28 9.55 17.50
N ILE A 161 31.31 10.34 17.98
CA ILE A 161 31.52 11.74 18.40
C ILE A 161 32.57 11.89 19.50
N PRO A 162 32.55 11.13 20.62
CA PRO A 162 33.57 11.29 21.66
C PRO A 162 34.98 10.86 21.21
N ALA A 163 35.08 9.85 20.34
CA ALA A 163 36.35 9.40 19.79
C ALA A 163 36.98 10.44 18.85
N LEU A 164 36.18 11.06 17.98
CA LEU A 164 36.63 12.12 17.08
C LEU A 164 37.10 13.37 17.86
N LEU A 165 36.36 13.74 18.92
CA LEU A 165 36.75 14.85 19.82
C LEU A 165 38.10 14.57 20.50
N LEU A 166 38.32 13.37 21.03
CA LEU A 166 39.60 13.01 21.64
C LEU A 166 40.76 13.08 20.64
N ILE A 167 40.55 12.63 19.40
CA ILE A 167 41.56 12.72 18.34
C ILE A 167 41.89 14.18 18.02
N LEU A 168 40.87 15.05 17.90
CA LEU A 168 41.07 16.48 17.65
C LEU A 168 41.84 17.17 18.80
N VAL A 169 41.51 16.85 20.06
CA VAL A 169 42.25 17.39 21.21
C VAL A 169 43.70 16.91 21.21
N ALA A 170 43.95 15.63 20.92
CA ALA A 170 45.31 15.09 20.84
C ALA A 170 46.13 15.80 19.74
N LEU A 171 45.56 16.00 18.56
CA LEU A 171 46.20 16.73 17.46
C LEU A 171 46.48 18.20 17.82
N ALA A 172 45.56 18.87 18.53
CA ALA A 172 45.76 20.23 18.99
C ALA A 172 46.91 20.32 20.01
N VAL A 173 46.98 19.39 20.97
CA VAL A 173 48.09 19.33 21.95
C VAL A 173 49.42 19.09 21.25
N VAL A 174 49.48 18.14 20.31
CA VAL A 174 50.70 17.89 19.52
C VAL A 174 51.09 19.13 18.73
N GLY A 175 50.12 19.82 18.11
CA GLY A 175 50.35 21.08 17.40
C GLY A 175 50.94 22.17 18.30
N VAL A 176 50.41 22.33 19.53
CA VAL A 176 50.94 23.29 20.50
C VAL A 176 52.34 22.91 20.98
N VAL A 177 52.60 21.61 21.24
CA VAL A 177 53.94 21.13 21.63
C VAL A 177 54.95 21.36 20.51
N LEU A 178 54.60 21.00 19.27
CA LEU A 178 55.47 21.25 18.11
C LEU A 178 55.70 22.75 17.89
N TRP A 179 54.66 23.57 18.01
CA TRP A 179 54.79 25.02 17.89
C TRP A 179 55.66 25.64 18.99
N THR A 180 55.53 25.18 20.25
CA THR A 180 56.38 25.65 21.35
C THR A 180 57.83 25.20 21.22
N LEU A 181 58.07 23.99 20.68
CA LEU A 181 59.42 23.50 20.38
C LEU A 181 60.06 24.23 19.19
N TYR A 182 59.27 24.58 18.16
CA TYR A 182 59.77 25.26 16.96
C TYR A 182 59.93 26.78 17.16
N ARG A 183 59.24 27.35 18.14
CA ARG A 183 59.34 28.78 18.51
C ARG A 183 60.50 29.07 19.48
N ARG A 184 61.21 28.03 19.94
CA ARG A 184 62.36 28.14 20.84
C ARG A 184 63.67 28.03 20.06
#